data_AF-A0A843I5K3-F1
#
_entry.id   AF-A0A843I5K3-F1
#
_cell.length_a   1.000
_cell.length_b   1.000
_cell.length_c   1.000
_cell.angle_alpha   90.00
_cell.angle_beta   90.00
_cell.angle_gamma   90.00
#
_symmetry.space_group_name_H-M   'P 1'
#
loop_
_entity.id
_entity.type
_entity.pdbx_description
1 polymer ?
#
loop_
_entity_poly.entity_id
_entity_poly.type
_entity_poly.pdbx_seq_one_letter_code
_entity_poly.pdbx_strand_id
1 'polypeptide(L)'
;MASRAARRLLWASALGVFGWFAAVYCITATFHLAYSNYEVVASALTSGDFSAWPAWLVYLAWAFVAGLALIAASLALAAQAFKKAGLGVLHALCLWGASLGLALFLVGVYALAAGRSIGLSLVALGLLSLLAATAAAGFGLIKLGASANSALMRAAGVLLIVGIFLEVLAPAAWFLAFAGAARLRERI
;
A
#
# COMPACT_ATOMS: atom_id res chain seq x y z
N MET A 1 4.40 27.90 -1.41
CA MET A 1 4.47 26.73 -0.51
C MET A 1 3.53 25.58 -0.90
N ALA A 2 2.31 25.85 -1.41
CA ALA A 2 1.35 24.83 -1.84
C ALA A 2 1.86 23.85 -2.91
N SER A 3 2.74 24.29 -3.83
CA SER A 3 3.26 23.44 -4.92
C SER A 3 4.16 22.29 -4.46
N ARG A 4 4.99 22.48 -3.42
CA ARG A 4 5.85 21.41 -2.87
C ARG A 4 5.05 20.36 -2.11
N ALA A 5 4.02 20.77 -1.36
CA ALA A 5 3.16 19.85 -0.62
C ALA A 5 2.34 18.99 -1.60
N ALA A 6 1.74 19.60 -2.62
CA ALA A 6 1.00 18.88 -3.66
C ALA A 6 1.89 17.88 -4.42
N ARG A 7 3.12 18.27 -4.79
CA ARG A 7 4.07 17.38 -5.47
C ARG A 7 4.47 16.19 -4.60
N ARG A 8 4.78 16.41 -3.33
CA ARG A 8 5.10 15.31 -2.38
C ARG A 8 3.94 14.35 -2.22
N LEU A 9 2.72 14.87 -2.19
CA LEU A 9 1.52 14.05 -2.02
C LEU A 9 1.23 13.20 -3.26
N LEU A 10 1.42 13.74 -4.47
CA LEU A 10 1.32 12.97 -5.71
C LEU A 10 2.37 11.85 -5.81
N TRP A 11 3.62 12.13 -5.42
CA TRP A 11 4.67 11.09 -5.35
C TRP A 11 4.37 10.03 -4.29
N ALA A 12 3.89 10.45 -3.11
CA ALA A 12 3.46 9.55 -2.05
C ALA A 12 2.35 8.63 -2.56
N SER A 13 1.35 9.18 -3.26
CA SER A 13 0.27 8.41 -3.85
C SER A 13 0.75 7.44 -4.94
N ALA A 14 1.68 7.84 -5.80
CA ALA A 14 2.27 6.93 -6.79
C ALA A 14 3.03 5.77 -6.11
N LEU A 15 3.81 6.05 -5.07
CA LEU A 15 4.50 5.02 -4.27
C LEU A 15 3.51 4.06 -3.60
N GLY A 16 2.43 4.59 -3.03
CA GLY A 16 1.40 3.79 -2.36
C GLY A 16 0.69 2.84 -3.34
N VAL A 17 0.33 3.34 -4.52
CA VAL A 17 -0.30 2.52 -5.57
C VAL A 17 0.64 1.42 -6.07
N PHE A 18 1.93 1.75 -6.28
CA PHE A 18 2.91 0.75 -6.65
C PHE A 18 3.11 -0.31 -5.54
N GLY A 19 3.13 0.10 -4.28
CA GLY A 19 3.20 -0.82 -3.14
C GLY A 19 2.00 -1.76 -3.06
N TRP A 20 0.78 -1.25 -3.29
CA TRP A 20 -0.43 -2.08 -3.38
C TRP A 20 -0.39 -3.05 -4.55
N PHE A 21 0.06 -2.61 -5.74
CA PHE A 21 0.22 -3.47 -6.90
C PHE A 21 1.23 -4.60 -6.61
N ALA A 22 2.37 -4.28 -6.02
CA ALA A 22 3.37 -5.28 -5.63
C ALA A 22 2.80 -6.28 -4.61
N ALA A 23 2.09 -5.79 -3.59
CA ALA A 23 1.49 -6.64 -2.56
C ALA A 23 0.44 -7.61 -3.14
N VAL A 24 -0.49 -7.09 -3.94
CA VAL A 24 -1.53 -7.87 -4.63
C VAL A 24 -0.90 -8.88 -5.58
N TYR A 25 0.01 -8.44 -6.44
CA TYR A 25 0.70 -9.31 -7.39
C TYR A 25 1.40 -10.47 -6.66
N CYS A 26 2.07 -10.18 -5.54
CA CYS A 26 2.71 -11.23 -4.76
C CYS A 26 1.71 -12.23 -4.18
N ILE A 27 0.56 -11.78 -3.68
CA ILE A 27 -0.51 -12.67 -3.19
C ILE A 27 -1.01 -13.56 -4.34
N THR A 28 -1.39 -12.97 -5.47
CA THR A 28 -1.96 -13.69 -6.62
C THR A 28 -0.95 -14.66 -7.23
N ALA A 29 0.31 -14.23 -7.40
CA ALA A 29 1.38 -15.09 -7.88
C ALA A 29 1.66 -16.25 -6.90
N THR A 30 1.61 -15.99 -5.59
CA THR A 30 1.80 -17.02 -4.56
C THR A 30 0.71 -18.08 -4.67
N PHE A 31 -0.58 -17.69 -4.75
CA PHE A 31 -1.66 -18.66 -4.91
C PHE A 31 -1.56 -19.45 -6.21
N HIS A 32 -1.25 -18.78 -7.32
CA HIS A 32 -1.16 -19.44 -8.62
C HIS A 32 0.00 -20.45 -8.68
N LEU A 33 1.18 -20.06 -8.19
CA LEU A 33 2.37 -20.92 -8.15
C LEU A 33 2.27 -22.01 -7.10
N ALA A 34 1.65 -21.73 -5.95
CA ALA A 34 1.39 -22.75 -4.93
C ALA A 34 0.39 -23.79 -5.41
N TYR A 35 -0.64 -23.39 -6.16
CA TYR A 35 -1.59 -24.33 -6.75
C TYR A 35 -0.94 -25.21 -7.82
N SER A 36 -0.11 -24.63 -8.70
CA SER A 36 0.59 -25.38 -9.74
C SER A 36 1.74 -26.25 -9.22
N ASN A 37 2.27 -25.98 -8.02
CA ASN A 37 3.36 -26.73 -7.39
C ASN A 37 2.97 -27.27 -6.00
N TYR A 38 1.70 -27.67 -5.83
CA TYR A 38 1.12 -28.02 -4.53
C TYR A 38 1.94 -29.07 -3.76
N GLU A 39 2.41 -30.14 -4.42
CA GLU A 39 3.18 -31.20 -3.76
C GLU A 39 4.51 -30.69 -3.18
N VAL A 40 5.19 -29.79 -3.92
CA VAL A 40 6.46 -29.18 -3.49
C VAL A 40 6.22 -28.23 -2.32
N VAL A 41 5.16 -27.43 -2.38
CA VAL A 41 4.81 -26.50 -1.30
C VAL A 41 4.33 -27.25 -0.05
N ALA A 42 3.50 -28.29 -0.21
CA ALA A 42 3.01 -29.10 0.89
C ALA A 42 4.12 -29.89 1.59
N SER A 43 5.10 -30.42 0.85
CA SER A 43 6.27 -31.09 1.43
C SER A 43 7.21 -30.11 2.15
N ALA A 44 7.43 -28.92 1.59
CA ALA A 44 8.23 -27.87 2.24
C ALA A 44 7.55 -27.33 3.52
N LEU A 45 6.21 -27.25 3.55
CA LEU A 45 5.46 -26.83 4.73
C LEU A 45 5.42 -27.90 5.83
N THR A 46 5.28 -29.18 5.46
CA THR A 46 5.21 -30.29 6.43
C THR A 46 6.56 -30.66 7.02
N SER A 47 7.66 -30.44 6.29
CA SER A 47 9.02 -30.65 6.81
C SER A 47 9.46 -29.59 7.82
N GLY A 48 8.85 -28.41 7.81
CA GLY A 48 9.22 -27.29 8.68
C GLY A 48 10.62 -26.70 8.39
N ASP A 49 11.28 -27.17 7.33
CA ASP A 49 12.61 -26.72 6.94
C ASP A 49 12.50 -25.56 5.94
N PHE A 50 12.79 -24.35 6.42
CA PHE A 50 12.81 -23.14 5.59
C PHE A 50 13.86 -23.19 4.46
N SER A 51 14.89 -24.02 4.57
CA SER A 51 15.89 -24.18 3.51
C SER A 51 15.37 -25.02 2.33
N ALA A 52 14.32 -25.82 2.56
CA ALA A 52 13.62 -26.60 1.54
C ALA A 52 12.54 -25.78 0.80
N TRP A 53 12.31 -24.52 1.19
CA TRP A 53 11.31 -23.69 0.54
C TRP A 53 11.75 -23.31 -0.87
N PRO A 54 10.85 -23.35 -1.87
CA PRO A 54 11.17 -22.90 -3.20
C PRO A 54 11.64 -21.44 -3.19
N ALA A 55 12.73 -21.13 -3.88
CA ALA A 55 13.29 -19.78 -3.90
C ALA A 55 12.26 -18.72 -4.31
N TRP A 56 11.37 -19.04 -5.27
CA TRP A 56 10.30 -18.15 -5.70
C TRP A 56 9.35 -17.76 -4.57
N LEU A 57 9.04 -18.68 -3.64
CA LEU A 57 8.16 -18.42 -2.50
C LEU A 57 8.82 -17.43 -1.52
N VAL A 58 10.12 -17.60 -1.28
CA VAL A 58 10.92 -16.68 -0.47
C VAL A 58 10.99 -15.29 -1.11
N TYR A 59 11.25 -15.20 -2.41
CA TYR A 59 11.27 -13.93 -3.14
C TYR A 59 9.92 -13.21 -3.12
N LEU A 60 8.82 -13.93 -3.32
CA LEU A 60 7.47 -13.35 -3.25
C LEU A 60 7.14 -12.85 -1.84
N ALA A 61 7.56 -13.55 -0.79
CA ALA A 61 7.39 -13.09 0.59
C ALA A 61 8.15 -11.77 0.85
N TRP A 62 9.40 -11.67 0.41
CA TRP A 62 10.18 -10.42 0.52
C TRP A 62 9.58 -9.28 -0.30
N ALA A 63 9.14 -9.56 -1.53
CA ALA A 63 8.49 -8.57 -2.38
C ALA A 63 7.16 -8.08 -1.79
N PHE A 64 6.40 -8.96 -1.13
CA PHE A 64 5.20 -8.60 -0.41
C PHE A 64 5.50 -7.66 0.78
N VAL A 65 6.49 -7.99 1.61
CA VAL A 65 6.94 -7.13 2.72
C VAL A 65 7.44 -5.78 2.20
N ALA A 66 8.18 -5.76 1.09
CA ALA A 66 8.63 -4.52 0.45
C ALA A 66 7.43 -3.68 -0.04
N GLY A 67 6.40 -4.31 -0.60
CA GLY A 67 5.14 -3.66 -0.97
C GLY A 67 4.44 -3.01 0.22
N LEU A 68 4.33 -3.72 1.35
CA LEU A 68 3.76 -3.17 2.59
C LEU A 68 4.57 -1.98 3.14
N ALA A 69 5.90 -2.09 3.12
CA ALA A 69 6.78 -1.00 3.52
C ALA A 69 6.61 0.24 2.64
N LEU A 70 6.46 0.05 1.32
CA LEU A 70 6.19 1.14 0.37
C LEU A 70 4.83 1.80 0.62
N ILE A 71 3.78 1.03 0.91
CA ILE A 71 2.46 1.57 1.29
C ILE A 71 2.59 2.43 2.54
N ALA A 72 3.24 1.91 3.59
CA ALA A 72 3.42 2.63 4.85
C ALA A 72 4.26 3.90 4.69
N ALA A 73 5.35 3.85 3.91
CA ALA A 73 6.17 5.01 3.59
C ALA A 73 5.37 6.08 2.82
N SER A 74 4.56 5.65 1.86
CA SER A 74 3.59 6.50 1.15
C SER A 74 2.65 7.21 2.11
N LEU A 75 2.05 6.47 3.05
CA LEU A 75 1.10 7.01 4.01
C LEU A 75 1.76 7.99 4.99
N ALA A 76 3.00 7.71 5.43
CA ALA A 76 3.77 8.63 6.25
C ALA A 76 4.08 9.94 5.51
N LEU A 77 4.45 9.87 4.23
CA LEU A 77 4.67 11.05 3.39
C LEU A 77 3.37 11.84 3.16
N ALA A 78 2.25 11.15 2.93
CA ALA A 78 0.93 11.77 2.81
C ALA A 78 0.53 12.48 4.12
N ALA A 79 0.74 11.83 5.27
CA ALA A 79 0.48 12.40 6.59
C ALA A 79 1.27 13.71 6.81
N GLN A 80 2.55 13.75 6.43
CA GLN A 80 3.35 14.98 6.52
C GLN A 80 2.78 16.12 5.66
N ALA A 81 2.28 15.78 4.46
CA ALA A 81 1.68 16.77 3.57
C ALA A 81 0.31 17.25 4.08
N PHE A 82 -0.50 16.38 4.69
CA PHE A 82 -1.76 16.75 5.36
C PHE A 82 -1.55 17.64 6.58
N LYS A 83 -0.53 17.37 7.39
CA LYS A 83 -0.15 18.24 8.51
C LYS A 83 0.14 19.67 8.05
N LYS A 84 0.88 19.82 6.94
CA LYS A 84 1.19 21.13 6.36
C LYS A 84 -0.01 21.85 5.74
N ALA A 85 -1.03 21.10 5.34
CA ALA A 85 -2.26 21.63 4.75
C ALA A 85 -3.37 21.90 5.79
N GLY A 86 -3.12 21.70 7.09
CA GLY A 86 -4.14 21.87 8.14
C GLY A 86 -5.20 20.77 8.18
N LEU A 87 -4.96 19.63 7.50
CA LEU A 87 -5.90 18.51 7.44
C LEU A 87 -5.63 17.50 8.57
N GLY A 88 -5.85 17.93 9.82
CA GLY A 88 -5.46 17.19 11.03
C GLY A 88 -6.04 15.77 11.14
N VAL A 89 -7.31 15.59 10.78
CA VAL A 89 -7.96 14.26 10.80
C VAL A 89 -7.32 13.29 9.80
N LEU A 90 -7.02 13.77 8.58
CA LEU A 90 -6.39 12.95 7.54
C LEU A 90 -4.93 12.65 7.87
N HIS A 91 -4.22 13.59 8.49
CA HIS A 91 -2.88 13.36 9.03
C HIS A 91 -2.89 12.20 10.03
N ALA A 92 -3.81 12.25 11.00
CA ALA A 92 -3.96 11.20 12.00
C ALA A 92 -4.30 9.86 11.33
N LEU A 93 -5.33 9.79 10.49
CA LEU A 93 -5.74 8.53 9.85
C LEU A 93 -4.63 7.86 9.05
N CYS A 94 -3.83 8.63 8.29
CA CYS A 94 -2.72 8.07 7.55
C CYS A 94 -1.56 7.60 8.45
N LEU A 95 -1.23 8.35 9.49
CA LEU A 95 -0.13 7.99 10.40
C LEU A 95 -0.49 6.79 11.27
N TRP A 96 -1.67 6.83 11.90
CA TRP A 96 -2.16 5.75 12.75
C TRP A 96 -2.41 4.50 11.93
N GLY A 97 -3.07 4.60 10.77
CA GLY A 97 -3.35 3.42 9.97
C GLY A 97 -2.11 2.80 9.32
N ALA A 98 -1.08 3.59 8.97
CA ALA A 98 0.22 3.04 8.56
C ALA A 98 0.92 2.28 9.70
N SER A 99 0.98 2.90 10.88
CA SER A 99 1.70 2.35 12.03
C SER A 99 0.99 1.13 12.62
N LEU A 100 -0.32 1.24 12.83
CA LEU A 100 -1.18 0.18 13.30
C LEU A 100 -1.25 -0.97 12.29
N GLY A 101 -1.37 -0.65 11.00
CA GLY A 101 -1.40 -1.62 9.93
C GLY A 101 -0.14 -2.50 9.88
N LEU A 102 1.04 -1.89 9.94
CA LEU A 102 2.31 -2.61 10.03
C LEU A 102 2.45 -3.39 11.34
N ALA A 103 2.07 -2.81 12.48
CA ALA A 103 2.18 -3.48 13.76
C ALA A 103 1.30 -4.73 13.83
N LEU A 104 0.03 -4.62 13.44
CA LEU A 104 -0.90 -5.76 13.40
C LEU A 104 -0.45 -6.82 12.40
N PHE A 105 0.09 -6.41 11.26
CA PHE A 105 0.68 -7.32 10.29
C PHE A 105 1.84 -8.12 10.89
N LEU A 106 2.84 -7.46 11.47
CA LEU A 106 4.02 -8.10 12.07
C LEU A 106 3.65 -9.00 13.25
N VAL A 107 2.76 -8.54 14.14
CA VAL A 107 2.27 -9.33 15.27
C VAL A 107 1.47 -10.53 14.75
N GLY A 108 0.68 -10.37 13.70
CA GLY A 108 -0.07 -11.45 13.08
C GLY A 108 0.82 -12.52 12.46
N VAL A 109 1.87 -12.11 11.73
CA VAL A 109 2.89 -13.01 11.17
C VAL A 109 3.63 -13.75 12.30
N TYR A 110 4.01 -13.05 13.37
CA TYR A 110 4.67 -13.67 14.53
C TYR A 110 3.75 -14.66 15.24
N ALA A 111 2.47 -14.31 15.43
CA ALA A 111 1.47 -15.19 16.03
C ALA A 111 1.24 -16.44 15.17
N LEU A 112 1.19 -16.30 13.85
CA LEU A 112 1.13 -17.41 12.90
C LEU A 112 2.35 -18.33 13.00
N ALA A 113 3.56 -17.76 13.03
CA ALA A 113 4.79 -18.51 13.19
C ALA A 113 4.85 -19.26 14.54
N ALA A 114 4.23 -18.71 15.58
CA ALA A 114 4.05 -19.35 16.87
C ALA A 114 2.86 -20.34 16.93
N GLY A 115 2.24 -20.67 15.80
CA GLY A 115 1.13 -21.62 15.71
C GLY A 115 -0.22 -21.10 16.23
N ARG A 116 -0.36 -19.78 16.43
CA ARG A 116 -1.59 -19.17 16.97
C ARG A 116 -2.55 -18.78 15.84
N SER A 117 -3.77 -19.30 15.89
CA SER A 117 -4.83 -19.05 14.92
C SER A 117 -5.24 -17.56 14.79
N ILE A 118 -5.09 -16.78 15.87
CA ILE A 118 -5.38 -15.34 15.85
C ILE A 118 -4.50 -14.54 14.88
N GLY A 119 -3.35 -15.10 14.48
CA GLY A 119 -2.42 -14.40 13.61
C GLY A 119 -3.01 -14.04 12.24
N LEU A 120 -3.87 -14.89 11.67
CA LEU A 120 -4.59 -14.57 10.42
C LEU A 120 -5.50 -13.35 10.59
N SER A 121 -6.23 -13.27 11.69
CA SER A 121 -7.13 -12.15 11.98
C SER A 121 -6.34 -10.84 12.15
N LEU A 122 -5.18 -10.89 12.81
CA LEU A 122 -4.32 -9.72 12.99
C LEU A 122 -3.69 -9.26 11.66
N VAL A 123 -3.25 -10.19 10.82
CA VAL A 123 -2.79 -9.87 9.45
C VAL A 123 -3.90 -9.19 8.66
N ALA A 124 -5.11 -9.76 8.67
CA ALA A 124 -6.27 -9.19 7.98
C ALA A 124 -6.63 -7.78 8.50
N LEU A 125 -6.66 -7.59 9.82
CA LEU A 125 -6.89 -6.28 10.44
C LEU A 125 -5.79 -5.27 10.08
N GLY A 126 -4.53 -5.71 10.02
CA GLY A 126 -3.41 -4.88 9.57
C GLY A 126 -3.59 -4.39 8.14
N LEU A 127 -3.95 -5.28 7.22
CA LEU A 127 -4.24 -4.94 5.83
C LEU A 127 -5.45 -4.01 5.69
N LEU A 128 -6.53 -4.25 6.44
CA LEU A 128 -7.70 -3.37 6.48
C LEU A 128 -7.37 -1.97 7.00
N SER A 129 -6.47 -1.87 7.98
CA SER A 129 -6.00 -0.59 8.50
C SER A 129 -5.21 0.19 7.44
N LEU A 130 -4.31 -0.50 6.71
CA LEU A 130 -3.58 0.10 5.58
C LEU A 130 -4.53 0.53 4.47
N LEU A 131 -5.58 -0.26 4.19
CA LEU A 131 -6.61 0.03 3.20
C LEU A 131 -7.34 1.33 3.55
N ALA A 132 -7.84 1.43 4.80
CA ALA A 132 -8.55 2.61 5.29
C ALA A 132 -7.67 3.86 5.28
N ALA A 133 -6.40 3.73 5.67
CA ALA A 133 -5.43 4.82 5.63
C ALA A 133 -5.16 5.30 4.21
N THR A 134 -5.12 4.38 3.24
CA THR A 134 -4.90 4.70 1.83
C THR A 134 -6.14 5.36 1.22
N ALA A 135 -7.34 4.92 1.57
CA ALA A 135 -8.58 5.62 1.21
C ALA A 135 -8.60 7.05 1.76
N ALA A 136 -8.19 7.25 3.02
CA ALA A 136 -8.05 8.58 3.60
C ALA A 136 -7.04 9.46 2.83
N ALA A 137 -5.93 8.88 2.37
CA ALA A 137 -4.97 9.58 1.52
C ALA A 137 -5.60 10.01 0.18
N GLY A 138 -6.43 9.16 -0.44
CA GLY A 138 -7.19 9.48 -1.65
C GLY A 138 -8.20 10.61 -1.44
N PHE A 139 -8.94 10.60 -0.32
CA PHE A 139 -9.82 11.72 0.04
C PHE A 139 -9.05 13.02 0.26
N GLY A 140 -7.85 12.95 0.84
CA GLY A 140 -6.97 14.10 0.99
C GLY A 140 -6.50 14.67 -0.34
N LEU A 141 -6.16 13.82 -1.32
CA LEU A 141 -5.87 14.26 -2.69
C LEU A 141 -7.06 15.00 -3.32
N ILE A 142 -8.27 14.48 -3.16
CA ILE A 142 -9.49 15.11 -3.69
C ILE A 142 -9.70 16.49 -3.07
N LYS A 143 -9.62 16.61 -1.73
CA LYS A 143 -9.78 17.90 -1.04
C LYS A 143 -8.72 18.92 -1.45
N LEU A 144 -7.46 18.51 -1.54
CA LEU A 144 -6.37 19.40 -1.96
C LEU A 144 -6.49 19.77 -3.45
N GLY A 145 -6.88 18.83 -4.30
CA GLY A 145 -7.16 19.09 -5.71
C GLY A 145 -8.36 20.01 -5.93
N ALA A 146 -9.36 19.98 -5.04
CA ALA A 146 -10.45 20.94 -5.03
C ALA A 146 -9.93 22.35 -4.72
N SER A 147 -9.18 22.51 -3.62
CA SER A 147 -8.59 23.79 -3.22
C SER A 147 -7.61 24.36 -4.24
N ALA A 148 -6.85 23.51 -4.94
CA ALA A 148 -5.89 23.92 -5.96
C ALA A 148 -6.47 24.02 -7.38
N ASN A 149 -7.79 23.86 -7.57
CA ASN A 149 -8.44 23.81 -8.89
C ASN A 149 -7.80 22.83 -9.89
N SER A 150 -7.28 21.72 -9.40
CA SER A 150 -6.61 20.68 -10.20
C SER A 150 -7.52 19.47 -10.38
N ALA A 151 -8.13 19.34 -11.56
CA ALA A 151 -8.90 18.16 -11.95
C ALA A 151 -8.06 16.88 -11.89
N LEU A 152 -6.77 16.98 -12.22
CA LEU A 152 -5.85 15.84 -12.23
C LEU A 152 -5.56 15.30 -10.83
N MET A 153 -5.39 16.17 -9.82
CA MET A 153 -5.22 15.72 -8.43
C MET A 153 -6.49 15.06 -7.89
N ARG A 154 -7.68 15.58 -8.26
CA ARG A 154 -8.96 14.97 -7.89
C ARG A 154 -9.12 13.60 -8.54
N ALA A 155 -8.83 13.49 -9.84
CA ALA A 155 -8.87 12.23 -10.58
C ALA A 155 -7.88 11.21 -9.99
N ALA A 156 -6.65 11.62 -9.64
CA ALA A 156 -5.68 10.76 -8.97
C ALA A 156 -6.20 10.27 -7.61
N GLY A 157 -6.86 11.12 -6.82
CA GLY A 157 -7.46 10.72 -5.54
C GLY A 157 -8.61 9.74 -5.70
N VAL A 158 -9.50 9.97 -6.68
CA VAL A 158 -10.60 9.04 -7.01
C VAL A 158 -10.03 7.70 -7.47
N LEU A 159 -9.06 7.71 -8.38
CA LEU A 159 -8.43 6.50 -8.89
C LEU A 159 -7.60 5.78 -7.82
N LEU A 160 -7.03 6.49 -6.85
CA LEU A 160 -6.39 5.85 -5.71
C LEU A 160 -7.41 5.06 -4.91
N ILE A 161 -8.54 5.68 -4.53
CA ILE A 161 -9.63 5.02 -3.81
C ILE A 161 -10.12 3.82 -4.63
N VAL A 162 -10.52 4.05 -5.87
CA VAL A 162 -11.11 3.01 -6.74
C VAL A 162 -10.10 1.92 -7.11
N GLY A 163 -8.85 2.28 -7.40
CA GLY A 163 -7.78 1.35 -7.78
C GLY A 163 -7.39 0.38 -6.69
N ILE A 164 -7.52 0.79 -5.42
CA ILE A 164 -7.37 -0.11 -4.27
C ILE A 164 -8.50 -1.15 -4.20
N PHE A 165 -9.71 -0.81 -4.66
CA PHE A 165 -10.86 -1.72 -4.63
C PHE A 165 -10.99 -2.60 -5.88
N LEU A 166 -10.47 -2.15 -7.03
CA LEU A 166 -10.71 -2.82 -8.31
C LEU A 166 -9.45 -3.42 -8.97
N GLU A 167 -8.27 -3.33 -8.34
CA GLU A 167 -6.93 -3.83 -8.78
C GLU A 167 -6.49 -3.41 -10.20
N VAL A 168 -7.31 -3.65 -11.22
CA VAL A 168 -7.19 -3.27 -12.63
C VAL A 168 -7.06 -1.76 -12.84
N LEU A 169 -7.60 -0.94 -11.93
CA LEU A 169 -7.52 0.53 -12.02
C LEU A 169 -6.32 1.13 -11.27
N ALA A 170 -5.58 0.33 -10.49
CA ALA A 170 -4.37 0.78 -9.81
C ALA A 170 -3.27 1.27 -10.79
N PRO A 171 -2.98 0.61 -11.93
CA PRO A 171 -2.02 1.12 -12.91
C PRO A 171 -2.42 2.50 -13.48
N ALA A 172 -3.70 2.71 -13.76
CA ALA A 172 -4.21 4.00 -14.25
C ALA A 172 -4.06 5.11 -13.18
N ALA A 173 -4.33 4.79 -11.91
CA ALA A 173 -4.10 5.68 -10.77
C ALA A 173 -2.63 6.08 -10.64
N TRP A 174 -1.72 5.11 -10.82
CA TRP A 174 -0.27 5.31 -10.78
C TRP A 174 0.21 6.24 -11.90
N PHE A 175 -0.19 5.97 -13.15
CA PHE A 175 0.17 6.80 -14.30
C PHE A 175 -0.32 8.24 -14.15
N LEU A 176 -1.53 8.44 -13.64
CA LEU A 176 -2.09 9.79 -13.44
C LEU A 176 -1.45 10.53 -12.26
N ALA A 177 -1.13 9.84 -11.17
CA ALA A 177 -0.38 10.42 -10.06
C ALA A 177 1.03 10.86 -10.50
N PHE A 178 1.71 10.03 -11.29
CA PHE A 178 3.04 10.31 -11.84
C PHE A 178 3.02 11.46 -12.85
N ALA A 179 2.09 11.44 -13.82
CA ALA A 179 1.92 12.51 -14.80
C ALA A 179 1.58 13.85 -14.12
N GLY A 180 0.80 13.82 -13.04
CA GLY A 180 0.54 14.99 -12.20
C GLY A 180 1.79 15.55 -11.53
N ALA A 181 2.59 14.67 -10.92
CA ALA A 181 3.83 15.05 -10.26
C ALA A 181 4.85 15.65 -11.24
N ALA A 182 4.92 15.10 -12.46
CA ALA A 182 5.77 15.57 -13.56
C ALA A 182 5.34 16.94 -14.08
N ARG A 183 4.05 17.16 -14.37
CA ARG A 183 3.53 18.47 -14.84
C ARG A 183 3.71 19.59 -13.81
N LEU A 184 3.63 19.25 -12.52
CA LEU A 184 3.94 20.20 -11.44
C LEU A 184 5.43 20.54 -11.36
N ARG A 185 6.32 19.78 -12.00
CA ARG A 185 7.77 20.03 -12.12
C ARG A 185 8.09 21.12 -13.14
N GLU A 186 7.40 21.13 -14.27
CA GLU A 186 7.66 22.03 -15.41
C GLU A 186 7.09 23.45 -15.23
N ARG A 187 6.19 23.66 -14.26
CA ARG A 187 5.64 24.99 -13.93
C ARG A 187 6.44 25.75 -12.86
N ILE A 188 7.68 25.34 -12.56
CA ILE A 188 8.60 26.03 -11.63
C ILE A 188 9.86 26.43 -12.39
#